data_AF-A0A9E8SDV4-F1
#
_entry.id   AF-A0A9E8SDV4-F1
#
_cell.length_a   1.000
_cell.length_b   1.000
_cell.length_c   1.000
_cell.angle_alpha   90.00
_cell.angle_beta   90.00
_cell.angle_gamma   90.00
#
_symmetry.space_group_name_H-M   'P 1'
#
loop_
_entity.id
_entity.type
_entity.pdbx_description
1 polymer ?
#
loop_
_entity_poly.entity_id
_entity_poly.type
_entity_poly.pdbx_seq_one_letter_code
_entity_poly.pdbx_strand_id
1 'polypeptide(L)' 'MHLYDGHFGGMHLIWWIIWVILLAWIFFIPADIPYQKTIKDSPLDILKKRYAKGEISKEDYEESKRILNSDN' A
#
# COMPACT_ATOMS: atom_id res chain seq x y z
N MET A 1 26.25 -27.52 -42.51
CA MET A 1 25.44 -27.95 -41.36
C MET A 1 26.31 -27.87 -40.14
N HIS A 2 25.90 -27.19 -39.06
CA HIS A 2 26.35 -27.30 -37.66
C HIS A 2 25.98 -25.98 -36.94
N LEU A 3 24.70 -25.84 -36.58
CA LEU A 3 24.14 -24.75 -35.77
C LEU A 3 23.50 -25.37 -34.52
N TYR A 4 24.30 -25.99 -33.65
CA TYR A 4 23.80 -26.57 -32.40
C TYR A 4 24.88 -26.54 -31.33
N ASP A 5 25.23 -25.35 -30.84
CA ASP A 5 26.03 -25.19 -29.60
C ASP A 5 25.62 -23.90 -28.85
N GLY A 6 24.31 -23.67 -28.72
CA GLY A 6 23.75 -22.51 -28.00
C GLY A 6 22.86 -22.86 -26.81
N HIS A 7 22.77 -24.14 -26.43
CA HIS A 7 21.72 -24.60 -25.51
C HIS A 7 22.01 -24.40 -24.02
N PHE A 8 23.27 -24.17 -23.61
CA PHE A 8 23.61 -23.97 -22.20
C PHE A 8 23.50 -22.50 -21.72
N GLY A 9 23.73 -21.53 -22.61
CA GLY A 9 23.63 -20.10 -22.28
C GLY A 9 22.20 -19.54 -22.37
N GLY A 10 21.38 -20.06 -23.30
CA GLY A 10 20.02 -19.60 -23.53
C GLY A 10 19.06 -19.90 -22.37
N MET A 11 19.18 -21.08 -21.74
CA MET A 11 18.29 -21.46 -20.63
C MET A 11 18.52 -20.60 -19.38
N HIS A 12 19.76 -20.18 -19.10
CA HIS A 12 20.06 -19.30 -17.98
C HIS A 12 19.56 -17.87 -18.22
N LEU A 13 19.70 -17.36 -19.45
CA LEU A 13 19.16 -16.06 -19.83
C LEU A 13 17.63 -16.00 -19.71
N ILE A 14 16.93 -17.06 -20.14
CA ILE A 14 15.47 -17.14 -20.00
C ILE A 14 15.05 -17.08 -18.52
N TRP A 15 15.79 -17.76 -17.63
CA TRP A 15 15.53 -17.70 -16.20
C TRP A 15 15.68 -16.28 -15.64
N TRP A 16 16.74 -15.57 -16.02
CA TRP A 16 16.94 -14.16 -15.64
C TRP A 16 15.87 -13.22 -16.19
N ILE A 17 15.42 -13.43 -17.43
CA ILE A 17 14.35 -12.64 -18.06
C ILE A 17 13.05 -12.79 -17.27
N ILE A 18 12.70 -14.00 -16.83
CA ILE A 18 11.51 -14.24 -15.99
C ILE A 18 11.58 -13.45 -14.68
N TRP A 19 12.74 -13.44 -14.01
CA TRP A 19 12.95 -12.66 -12.78
C TRP A 19 12.82 -11.15 -13.00
N VAL A 20 13.39 -10.63 -14.10
CA VAL A 20 13.29 -9.20 -14.45
C VAL A 20 11.85 -8.80 -14.73
N ILE A 21 11.08 -9.64 -15.45
CA ILE A 21 9.66 -9.39 -15.73
C ILE A 21 8.84 -9.39 -14.42
N LEU A 22 9.10 -10.33 -13.50
CA LEU A 22 8.42 -10.38 -12.20
C LEU A 22 8.73 -9.13 -11.37
N LEU A 23 9.97 -8.67 -11.35
CA LEU A 23 10.35 -7.41 -10.70
C LEU A 23 9.67 -6.19 -11.36
N ALA A 24 9.64 -6.13 -12.68
CA ALA A 24 8.94 -5.04 -13.36
C ALA A 24 7.44 -5.07 -13.04
N TRP A 25 6.84 -6.26 -12.99
CA TRP A 25 5.43 -6.42 -12.65
C TRP A 25 5.12 -5.95 -11.22
N ILE A 26 5.98 -6.21 -10.22
CA ILE A 26 5.74 -5.73 -8.85
C ILE A 26 5.75 -4.19 -8.75
N PHE A 27 6.52 -3.51 -9.60
CA PHE A 27 6.53 -2.05 -9.69
C PHE A 27 5.34 -1.48 -10.47
N PHE A 28 4.83 -2.22 -11.46
CA PHE A 28 3.69 -1.81 -12.29
C PHE A 28 2.33 -2.17 -11.68
N ILE A 29 2.28 -3.06 -10.68
CA ILE A 29 1.09 -3.19 -9.85
C ILE A 29 0.90 -1.83 -9.18
N PRO A 30 -0.19 -1.09 -9.45
CA PRO A 30 -0.53 0.06 -8.65
C PRO A 30 -0.71 -0.52 -7.26
N ALA A 31 0.31 -0.30 -6.45
CA ALA A 31 0.32 -0.68 -5.08
C ALA A 31 -0.67 0.30 -4.42
N ASP A 32 -1.97 0.05 -4.62
CA ASP A 32 -2.99 0.32 -3.63
C ASP A 32 -2.53 -0.49 -2.43
N ILE A 33 -1.58 0.09 -1.72
CA ILE A 33 -1.16 -0.29 -0.40
C ILE A 33 -2.15 0.47 0.47
N PRO A 34 -3.35 -0.08 0.80
CA PRO A 34 -4.16 0.48 1.86
C PRO A 34 -3.44 0.36 3.22
N TYR A 35 -2.25 -0.26 3.25
CA TYR A 35 -1.43 -0.42 4.44
C TYR A 35 -0.87 0.90 5.00
N GLN A 36 -1.01 2.03 4.30
CA GLN A 36 -0.74 3.36 4.86
C GLN A 36 -1.96 4.02 5.54
N LYS A 37 -3.05 3.28 5.78
CA LYS A 37 -4.17 3.79 6.59
C LYS A 37 -4.24 3.22 8.01
N THR A 38 -3.27 2.40 8.41
CA THR A 38 -3.29 1.71 9.72
C THR A 38 -2.15 2.12 10.65
N ILE A 39 -1.21 2.96 10.22
CA ILE A 39 -0.11 3.40 11.07
C ILE A 39 -0.54 4.67 11.80
N LYS A 40 -1.20 4.44 12.94
CA LYS A 40 -1.76 5.41 13.90
C LYS A 40 -3.16 5.85 13.50
N ASP A 41 -4.16 5.02 13.83
CA ASP A 41 -5.48 5.54 14.18
C ASP A 41 -5.29 6.52 15.35
N SER A 42 -4.96 7.77 15.03
CA SER A 42 -4.98 8.87 15.98
C SER A 42 -6.39 8.91 16.57
N PRO A 43 -6.57 9.31 17.84
CA PRO A 43 -7.90 9.55 18.40
C PRO A 43 -8.82 10.36 17.46
N LEU A 44 -8.24 11.23 16.62
CA LEU A 44 -8.93 11.98 15.57
C LEU A 44 -9.49 11.13 14.43
N ASP A 45 -8.82 10.05 14.01
CA ASP A 45 -9.30 9.14 12.95
C ASP A 45 -10.48 8.29 13.45
N ILE A 46 -10.41 7.82 14.70
CA ILE A 46 -11.53 7.11 15.35
C ILE A 46 -12.75 8.04 15.44
N LEU A 47 -12.54 9.29 15.85
CA LEU A 47 -13.59 10.30 15.94
C LEU A 47 -14.21 10.60 14.56
N LYS A 48 -13.37 10.78 13.53
CA LYS A 48 -13.81 11.01 12.14
C LYS A 48 -14.63 9.83 11.60
N LYS A 49 -14.23 8.60 11.91
CA LYS A 49 -14.94 7.38 11.51
C LYS A 49 -16.34 7.30 12.14
N ARG A 50 -16.48 7.67 13.42
CA ARG A 50 -17.77 7.72 14.13
C ARG A 50 -18.68 8.84 13.59
N TYR A 51 -18.11 10.00 13.28
CA TYR A 51 -18.84 11.09 12.62
C TYR A 51 -19.35 10.69 11.24
N ALA A 52 -18.50 10.06 10.42
CA ALA A 52 -18.89 9.57 9.10
C ALA A 52 -19.97 8.48 9.13
N LYS A 53 -20.04 7.71 10.23
CA LYS A 53 -21.12 6.75 10.48
C LYS A 53 -22.41 7.39 10.99
N GLY A 54 -22.39 8.67 11.37
CA GLY A 54 -23.52 9.36 11.99
C GLY A 54 -23.77 8.94 13.45
N GLU A 55 -22.79 8.31 14.11
CA GLU A 55 -22.90 7.89 15.52
C GLU A 55 -22.73 9.06 16.50
N ILE A 56 -22.19 10.19 16.04
CA ILE A 56 -21.97 11.41 16.84
C ILE A 56 -22.45 12.65 16.08
N SER A 57 -22.90 13.67 16.82
CA SER A 57 -23.29 14.95 16.22
C SER A 57 -22.05 15.76 15.82
N LYS A 58 -22.26 16.77 14.98
CA LYS A 58 -21.22 17.73 14.59
C LYS A 58 -20.65 18.48 15.80
N GLU A 59 -21.49 18.73 16.80
CA GLU A 59 -21.10 19.41 18.04
C GLU A 59 -20.13 18.56 18.86
N ASP A 60 -20.47 17.30 19.12
CA ASP A 60 -19.61 16.34 19.83
C ASP A 60 -18.26 16.12 19.12
N TYR A 61 -18.28 16.12 17.78
CA TYR A 61 -17.09 16.00 16.95
C TYR A 61 -16.14 17.19 17.15
N GLU A 62 -16.66 18.42 17.08
CA GLU A 62 -15.84 19.62 17.24
C GLU A 62 -15.28 19.78 18.65
N GLU A 63 -16.05 19.42 19.68
CA GLU A 63 -15.58 19.42 21.07
C GLU A 63 -14.44 18.41 21.28
N SER A 64 -14.66 17.16 20.88
CA SER A 64 -13.65 16.09 21.01
C SER A 64 -12.37 16.41 20.22
N LYS A 65 -12.51 17.01 19.03
CA LYS A 65 -11.38 17.45 18.20
C LYS A 65 -10.56 18.54 18.88
N ARG A 66 -11.20 19.48 19.59
CA ARG A 66 -10.51 20.57 20.31
C ARG A 66 -9.73 20.02 21.51
N ILE A 67 -10.31 19.11 22.27
CA ILE A 67 -9.65 18.45 23.41
C ILE A 67 -8.42 17.69 22.93
N LEU A 68 -8.57 16.83 21.92
CA LEU A 68 -7.50 15.99 21.38
C LEU A 68 -6.35 16.79 20.71
N ASN A 69 -6.60 18.02 20.27
CA ASN A 69 -5.58 18.90 19.69
C ASN A 69 -4.92 19.81 20.74
N SER A 70 -5.48 19.91 21.95
CA SER A 70 -4.91 20.68 23.05
C SER A 70 -3.96 19.87 23.94
N ASP A 71 -4.03 18.54 23.87
CA ASP A 71 -3.22 17.60 24.66
C ASP A 71 -1.92 17.14 23.96
N ASN A 72 -1.49 17.82 22.88
CA ASN A 72 -0.27 17.53 22.11
C ASN A 72 0.62 18.77 22.01
#